data_AF-A0A520I1U6-F1
#
_entry.id   AF-A0A520I1U6-F1
#
_cell.length_a   1.000
_cell.length_b   1.000
_cell.length_c   1.000
_cell.angle_alpha   90.00
_cell.angle_beta   90.00
_cell.angle_gamma   90.00
#
_symmetry.space_group_name_H-M   'P 1'
#
loop_
_entity.id
_entity.type
_entity.pdbx_description
1 polymer ?
#
loop_
_entity_poly.entity_id
_entity_poly.type
_entity_poly.pdbx_seq_one_letter_code
_entity_poly.pdbx_strand_id
1 'polypeptide(L)'
;MHPVTFKSVPAYWKNNILVELSAPAGHGGIVEDLAIHGTDVYAVGYTLETDGKNDVATYWKNGNAFKLSDGTTRSIISCIEVSGNDIYMAGIINGKTMVCWKNGEVIFTDLTTTQESTYPNDIYIFKGDVYIAGAIYVNNADNKPIYWKNGKRHIFNNVELNQGTGFGIAVLP
;
A
#
# COMPACT_ATOMS: atom_id res chain seq x y z
N MET A 1 -3.23 -1.75 39.42
CA MET A 1 -2.90 -0.87 38.29
C MET A 1 -3.17 -1.66 37.01
N HIS A 2 -4.16 -1.27 36.20
CA HIS A 2 -4.32 -1.84 34.86
C HIS A 2 -3.30 -1.18 33.94
N PRO A 3 -2.49 -1.94 33.19
CA PRO A 3 -1.65 -1.36 32.16
C PRO A 3 -2.58 -0.81 31.07
N VAL A 4 -2.53 0.50 30.86
CA VAL A 4 -3.19 1.13 29.71
C VAL A 4 -2.36 0.75 28.50
N THR A 5 -2.81 -0.24 27.73
CA THR A 5 -2.23 -0.52 26.41
C THR A 5 -2.79 0.51 25.44
N PHE A 6 -1.96 1.44 25.00
CA PHE A 6 -2.28 2.34 23.90
C PHE A 6 -2.52 1.47 22.65
N LYS A 7 -3.76 1.40 22.19
CA LYS A 7 -4.15 0.70 20.95
C LYS A 7 -4.26 1.74 19.84
N SER A 8 -3.44 1.64 18.79
CA SER A 8 -3.61 2.47 17.59
C SER A 8 -4.86 1.98 16.83
N VAL A 9 -5.97 2.70 16.93
CA VAL A 9 -7.16 2.38 16.13
C VAL A 9 -6.97 2.99 14.75
N PRO A 10 -7.00 2.19 13.65
CA PRO A 10 -6.94 2.75 12.31
C PRO A 10 -8.16 3.64 12.12
N ALA A 11 -7.97 4.86 11.62
CA ALA A 11 -9.04 5.84 11.53
C ALA A 11 -8.76 6.86 10.44
N TYR A 12 -9.82 7.52 9.98
CA TYR A 12 -9.73 8.69 9.12
C TYR A 12 -10.65 9.80 9.63
N TRP A 13 -10.40 11.03 9.20
CA TRP A 13 -11.27 12.17 9.49
C TRP A 13 -12.20 12.45 8.32
N LYS A 14 -13.49 12.60 8.58
CA LYS A 14 -14.51 13.02 7.61
C LYS A 14 -15.25 14.21 8.16
N ASN A 15 -15.07 15.38 7.54
CA ASN A 15 -15.74 16.63 7.95
C ASN A 15 -15.60 16.92 9.46
N ASN A 16 -14.38 16.84 9.98
CA ASN A 16 -14.05 17.01 11.41
C ASN A 16 -14.64 15.95 12.35
N ILE A 17 -15.16 14.85 11.82
CA ILE A 17 -15.60 13.68 12.60
C ILE A 17 -14.58 12.57 12.42
N LEU A 18 -14.07 12.05 13.53
CA LEU A 18 -13.21 10.87 13.53
C LEU A 18 -14.06 9.64 13.22
N VAL A 19 -13.67 8.90 12.18
CA VAL A 19 -14.26 7.61 11.81
C VAL A 19 -13.26 6.52 12.12
N GLU A 20 -13.57 5.71 13.12
CA GLU A 20 -12.78 4.52 13.46
C GLU A 20 -13.06 3.38 12.48
N LEU A 21 -12.00 2.67 12.11
CA LEU A 21 -12.05 1.52 11.22
C LEU A 21 -11.95 0.23 12.02
N SER A 22 -12.62 -0.83 11.56
CA SER A 22 -12.55 -2.11 12.24
C SER A 22 -11.15 -2.74 12.16
N ALA A 23 -10.68 -3.29 13.27
CA ALA A 23 -9.47 -4.09 13.36
C ALA A 23 -9.75 -5.33 14.21
N PRO A 24 -8.96 -6.42 14.07
CA PRO A 24 -9.13 -7.60 14.92
C PRO A 24 -9.09 -7.25 16.42
N ALA A 25 -9.82 -7.99 17.26
CA ALA A 25 -9.94 -7.65 18.68
C ALA A 25 -8.57 -7.68 19.38
N GLY A 26 -8.19 -6.59 20.06
CA GLY A 26 -6.88 -6.49 20.71
C GLY A 26 -5.75 -5.97 19.83
N HIS A 27 -6.05 -5.63 18.58
CA HIS A 27 -5.09 -5.24 17.56
C HIS A 27 -5.21 -3.77 17.19
N GLY A 28 -4.10 -3.19 16.71
CA GLY A 28 -4.10 -1.86 16.12
C GLY A 28 -4.03 -1.89 14.60
N GLY A 29 -3.92 -0.72 13.98
CA GLY A 29 -3.74 -0.60 12.53
C GLY A 29 -3.27 0.79 12.12
N ILE A 30 -2.82 0.89 10.88
CA ILE A 30 -2.39 2.13 10.24
C ILE A 30 -3.17 2.28 8.94
N VAL A 31 -3.58 3.52 8.67
CA VAL A 31 -4.13 3.96 7.39
C VAL A 31 -3.05 4.77 6.69
N GLU A 32 -2.68 4.37 5.49
CA GLU A 32 -1.64 5.00 4.66
C GLU A 32 -2.27 5.97 3.64
N ASP A 33 -3.43 5.60 3.07
CA ASP A 33 -4.06 6.37 2.00
C ASP A 33 -5.59 6.15 1.95
N LEU A 34 -6.29 7.07 1.28
CA LEU A 34 -7.75 7.12 1.18
C LEU A 34 -8.19 7.52 -0.24
N ALA A 35 -9.22 6.86 -0.75
CA ALA A 35 -9.92 7.25 -1.97
C ALA A 35 -11.43 7.30 -1.75
N ILE A 36 -12.11 8.15 -2.53
CA ILE A 36 -13.56 8.35 -2.44
C ILE A 36 -14.17 8.11 -3.82
N HIS A 37 -15.22 7.30 -3.88
CA HIS A 37 -15.99 7.09 -5.10
C HIS A 37 -17.49 7.14 -4.80
N GLY A 38 -18.16 8.15 -5.35
CA GLY A 38 -19.56 8.43 -5.00
C GLY A 38 -19.71 8.65 -3.49
N THR A 39 -20.44 7.76 -2.82
CA THR A 39 -20.64 7.79 -1.36
C THR A 39 -19.67 6.90 -0.58
N ASP A 40 -18.92 6.04 -1.27
CA ASP A 40 -18.04 5.07 -0.64
C ASP A 40 -16.68 5.69 -0.32
N VAL A 41 -16.21 5.44 0.90
CA VAL A 41 -14.86 5.77 1.35
C VAL A 41 -14.05 4.48 1.44
N TYR A 42 -12.93 4.48 0.73
CA TYR A 42 -11.94 3.41 0.76
C TYR A 42 -10.72 3.91 1.52
N ALA A 43 -10.26 3.15 2.49
CA ALA A 43 -9.00 3.38 3.18
C ALA A 43 -8.08 2.18 2.93
N VAL A 44 -6.77 2.41 2.92
CA VAL A 44 -5.78 1.33 2.77
C VAL A 44 -4.66 1.47 3.78
N GLY A 45 -4.01 0.35 4.10
CA GLY A 45 -2.94 0.30 5.07
C GLY A 45 -2.75 -1.12 5.56
N TYR A 46 -2.65 -1.28 6.88
CA TYR A 46 -2.47 -2.58 7.49
C TYR A 46 -3.01 -2.67 8.92
N THR A 47 -3.41 -3.87 9.33
CA THR A 47 -3.68 -4.19 10.74
C THR A 47 -2.47 -4.89 11.34
N LEU A 48 -2.16 -4.56 12.60
CA LEU A 48 -1.13 -5.21 13.40
C LEU A 48 -1.72 -6.51 13.93
N GLU A 49 -1.12 -7.68 13.73
CA GLU A 49 -1.59 -8.94 14.36
C GLU A 49 -0.83 -9.22 15.69
N THR A 50 -1.45 -9.91 16.65
CA THR A 50 -0.82 -10.34 17.91
C THR A 50 -0.10 -11.67 17.71
N ASP A 51 0.63 -12.10 18.74
CA ASP A 51 1.21 -13.45 18.83
C ASP A 51 2.31 -13.76 17.81
N GLY A 52 3.14 -12.76 17.50
CA GLY A 52 4.30 -12.93 16.62
C GLY A 52 3.96 -12.96 15.12
N LYS A 53 2.72 -12.60 14.77
CA LYS A 53 2.29 -12.39 13.39
C LYS A 53 2.73 -11.02 12.87
N ASN A 54 2.83 -10.91 11.55
CA ASN A 54 3.29 -9.70 10.88
C ASN A 54 2.12 -8.75 10.55
N ASP A 55 2.46 -7.54 10.08
CA ASP A 55 1.49 -6.61 9.48
C ASP A 55 0.67 -7.29 8.38
N VAL A 56 -0.65 -7.08 8.40
CA VAL A 56 -1.60 -7.64 7.43
C VAL A 56 -2.14 -6.55 6.53
N ALA A 57 -1.84 -6.64 5.24
CA ALA A 57 -2.36 -5.73 4.22
C ALA A 57 -3.89 -5.72 4.28
N THR A 58 -4.47 -4.56 4.55
CA THR A 58 -5.90 -4.41 4.80
C THR A 58 -6.39 -3.16 4.09
N TYR A 59 -7.52 -3.30 3.38
CA TYR A 59 -8.31 -2.15 2.94
C TYR A 59 -9.62 -2.11 3.71
N TRP A 60 -10.16 -0.92 3.87
CA TRP A 60 -11.45 -0.70 4.50
C TRP A 60 -12.40 -0.07 3.51
N LYS A 61 -13.63 -0.58 3.44
CA LYS A 61 -14.72 0.06 2.71
C LYS A 61 -15.79 0.47 3.72
N ASN A 62 -16.04 1.78 3.83
CA ASN A 62 -17.03 2.35 4.75
C ASN A 62 -16.89 1.83 6.19
N GLY A 63 -15.66 1.75 6.71
CA GLY A 63 -15.37 1.30 8.07
C GLY A 63 -15.12 -0.21 8.22
N ASN A 64 -15.51 -1.02 7.24
CA ASN A 64 -15.36 -2.48 7.31
C ASN A 64 -14.04 -2.95 6.70
N ALA A 65 -13.26 -3.73 7.44
CA ALA A 65 -11.97 -4.28 7.03
C ALA A 65 -12.09 -5.48 6.07
N PHE A 66 -11.19 -5.51 5.09
CA PHE A 66 -10.99 -6.59 4.13
C PHE A 66 -9.49 -6.89 4.04
N LYS A 67 -9.09 -8.09 4.46
CA LYS A 67 -7.70 -8.52 4.48
C LYS A 67 -7.26 -9.01 3.10
N LEU A 68 -6.10 -8.58 2.64
CA LEU A 68 -5.47 -9.01 1.37
C LEU A 68 -4.32 -10.01 1.57
N SER A 69 -3.96 -10.29 2.82
CA SER A 69 -2.92 -11.28 3.19
C SER A 69 -3.35 -12.08 4.42
N ASP A 70 -2.77 -13.26 4.61
CA ASP A 70 -3.06 -14.16 5.74
C ASP A 70 -2.26 -13.84 7.02
N GLY A 71 -1.30 -12.91 6.95
CA GLY A 71 -0.44 -12.50 8.06
C GLY A 71 0.74 -13.43 8.33
N THR A 72 0.99 -14.41 7.46
CA THR A 72 2.17 -15.28 7.54
C THR A 72 3.46 -14.50 7.33
N THR A 73 3.43 -13.49 6.46
CA THR A 73 4.54 -12.57 6.21
C THR A 73 4.05 -11.12 6.20
N ARG A 74 4.97 -10.19 6.47
CA ARG A 74 4.67 -8.76 6.53
C ARG A 74 4.12 -8.27 5.20
N SER A 75 2.92 -7.70 5.22
CA SER A 75 2.29 -7.12 4.05
C SER A 75 1.59 -5.81 4.42
N ILE A 76 1.71 -4.79 3.56
CA ILE A 76 1.06 -3.49 3.74
C ILE A 76 0.54 -2.99 2.40
N ILE A 77 -0.47 -2.12 2.42
CA ILE A 77 -0.95 -1.36 1.27
C ILE A 77 -0.56 0.11 1.47
N SER A 78 0.05 0.74 0.48
CA SER A 78 0.62 2.09 0.60
C SER A 78 -0.16 3.15 -0.17
N CYS A 79 -0.86 2.79 -1.25
CA CYS A 79 -1.63 3.72 -2.06
C CYS A 79 -2.85 3.05 -2.69
N ILE A 80 -3.87 3.87 -3.02
CA ILE A 80 -5.13 3.45 -3.63
C ILE A 80 -5.58 4.44 -4.71
N GLU A 81 -6.16 3.91 -5.79
CA GLU A 81 -6.84 4.70 -6.82
C GLU A 81 -8.14 4.01 -7.22
N VAL A 82 -9.20 4.79 -7.46
CA VAL A 82 -10.49 4.27 -7.95
C VAL A 82 -10.71 4.71 -9.39
N SER A 83 -10.78 3.75 -10.30
CA SER A 83 -11.00 4.00 -11.73
C SER A 83 -12.29 3.34 -12.20
N GLY A 84 -13.32 4.15 -12.43
CA GLY A 84 -14.66 3.65 -12.73
C GLY A 84 -15.20 2.88 -11.52
N ASN A 85 -15.53 1.60 -11.72
CA ASN A 85 -16.03 0.72 -10.64
C ASN A 85 -14.93 -0.09 -9.95
N ASP A 86 -13.70 0.00 -10.44
CA ASP A 86 -12.60 -0.83 -9.99
C ASP A 86 -11.72 -0.07 -8.98
N ILE A 87 -11.32 -0.76 -7.91
CA ILE A 87 -10.34 -0.26 -6.96
C ILE A 87 -8.97 -0.89 -7.25
N TYR A 88 -7.96 -0.05 -7.38
CA TYR A 88 -6.58 -0.45 -7.58
C TYR A 88 -5.77 -0.05 -6.36
N MET A 89 -4.94 -0.96 -5.88
CA MET A 89 -4.15 -0.77 -4.66
C MET A 89 -2.74 -1.25 -4.94
N ALA A 90 -1.74 -0.59 -4.36
CA ALA A 90 -0.37 -1.05 -4.42
C ALA A 90 0.29 -0.99 -3.04
N GLY A 91 1.20 -1.92 -2.81
CA GLY A 91 1.86 -2.12 -1.54
C GLY A 91 2.94 -3.17 -1.64
N ILE A 92 3.30 -3.77 -0.51
CA ILE A 92 4.34 -4.80 -0.45
C ILE A 92 3.83 -6.06 0.25
N ILE A 93 4.37 -7.20 -0.17
CA ILE A 93 4.28 -8.50 0.50
C ILE A 93 5.68 -8.98 0.89
N ASN A 94 5.74 -9.89 1.87
CA ASN A 94 7.00 -10.40 2.43
C ASN A 94 7.95 -9.30 2.94
N GLY A 95 7.42 -8.10 3.22
CA GLY A 95 8.14 -6.90 3.63
C GLY A 95 9.03 -6.27 2.55
N LYS A 96 8.96 -6.71 1.29
CA LYS A 96 9.94 -6.32 0.25
C LYS A 96 9.38 -6.23 -1.16
N THR A 97 8.42 -7.06 -1.51
CA THR A 97 8.02 -7.30 -2.91
C THR A 97 6.78 -6.49 -3.24
N MET A 98 6.90 -5.57 -4.19
CA MET A 98 5.77 -4.79 -4.69
C MET A 98 4.70 -5.72 -5.24
N VAL A 99 3.47 -5.41 -4.91
CA VAL A 99 2.27 -6.10 -5.37
C VAL A 99 1.19 -5.08 -5.68
N CYS A 100 0.45 -5.34 -6.75
CA CYS A 100 -0.73 -4.59 -7.11
C CYS A 100 -1.96 -5.48 -7.03
N TRP A 101 -3.01 -4.97 -6.39
CA TRP A 101 -4.30 -5.61 -6.30
C TRP A 101 -5.35 -4.82 -7.08
N LYS A 102 -6.32 -5.53 -7.63
CA LYS A 102 -7.55 -5.00 -8.19
C LYS A 102 -8.74 -5.68 -7.51
N ASN A 103 -9.64 -4.91 -6.91
CA ASN A 103 -10.82 -5.44 -6.21
C ASN A 103 -10.52 -6.57 -5.20
N GLY A 104 -9.35 -6.49 -4.56
CA GLY A 104 -8.88 -7.48 -3.57
C GLY A 104 -8.12 -8.67 -4.15
N GLU A 105 -8.04 -8.81 -5.48
CA GLU A 105 -7.26 -9.86 -6.13
C GLU A 105 -5.91 -9.34 -6.63
N VAL A 106 -4.84 -10.13 -6.48
CA VAL A 106 -3.52 -9.78 -7.01
C VAL A 106 -3.57 -9.79 -8.54
N ILE A 107 -3.14 -8.69 -9.17
CA ILE A 107 -3.02 -8.61 -10.63
C ILE A 107 -1.58 -8.71 -11.13
N PHE A 108 -0.60 -8.27 -10.35
CA PHE A 108 0.83 -8.52 -10.61
C PHE A 108 1.69 -8.26 -9.37
N THR A 109 2.90 -8.81 -9.38
CA THR A 109 3.96 -8.57 -8.39
C THR A 109 5.28 -8.29 -9.10
N ASP A 110 6.16 -7.50 -8.46
CA ASP A 110 7.56 -7.37 -8.91
C ASP A 110 8.38 -8.48 -8.26
N LEU A 111 8.71 -9.53 -9.02
CA LEU A 111 9.58 -10.59 -8.52
C LEU A 111 11.00 -10.07 -8.38
N THR A 112 11.27 -9.46 -7.23
CA THR A 112 12.58 -8.94 -6.86
C THR A 112 13.56 -10.08 -6.57
N THR A 113 14.86 -9.81 -6.69
CA THR A 113 15.89 -10.73 -6.17
C THR A 113 15.92 -10.68 -4.63
N THR A 114 16.61 -11.61 -3.99
CA THR A 114 16.73 -11.63 -2.51
C THR A 114 17.44 -10.39 -1.93
N GLN A 115 18.13 -9.61 -2.77
CA GLN A 115 18.87 -8.40 -2.41
C GLN A 115 18.09 -7.10 -2.64
N GLU A 116 16.88 -7.18 -3.20
CA GLU A 116 16.06 -6.04 -3.61
C GLU A 116 14.81 -5.91 -2.74
N SER A 117 14.56 -4.70 -2.26
CA SER A 117 13.30 -4.30 -1.61
C SER A 117 12.67 -3.16 -2.40
N THR A 118 11.36 -3.17 -2.55
CA THR A 118 10.59 -2.18 -3.32
C THR A 118 9.56 -1.51 -2.45
N TYR A 119 9.24 -0.26 -2.75
CA TYR A 119 8.28 0.54 -2.01
C TYR A 119 7.44 1.35 -3.00
N PRO A 120 6.20 0.92 -3.31
CA PRO A 120 5.27 1.73 -4.09
C PRO A 120 4.73 2.86 -3.21
N ASN A 121 4.71 4.07 -3.74
CA ASN A 121 4.26 5.25 -3.01
C ASN A 121 3.01 5.88 -3.61
N ASP A 122 2.78 5.71 -4.91
CA ASP A 122 1.64 6.30 -5.60
C ASP A 122 1.20 5.41 -6.76
N ILE A 123 -0.09 5.46 -7.09
CA ILE A 123 -0.73 4.68 -8.14
C ILE A 123 -1.66 5.57 -8.96
N TYR A 124 -1.58 5.45 -10.29
CA TYR A 124 -2.44 6.16 -11.22
C TYR A 124 -2.94 5.24 -12.31
N ILE A 125 -4.24 5.33 -12.62
CA ILE A 125 -4.87 4.53 -13.66
C ILE A 125 -5.21 5.43 -14.84
N PHE A 126 -4.68 5.10 -16.02
CA PHE A 126 -4.93 5.89 -17.23
C PHE A 126 -5.31 4.99 -18.40
N LYS A 127 -6.54 5.17 -18.91
CA LYS A 127 -7.08 4.40 -20.05
C LYS A 127 -6.91 2.87 -19.89
N GLY A 128 -7.03 2.38 -18.65
CA GLY A 128 -6.89 0.96 -18.30
C GLY A 128 -5.47 0.48 -17.98
N ASP A 129 -4.45 1.31 -18.24
CA ASP A 129 -3.08 1.04 -17.81
C ASP A 129 -2.88 1.42 -16.34
N VAL A 130 -2.16 0.58 -15.60
CA VAL A 130 -1.77 0.78 -14.20
C VAL A 130 -0.35 1.32 -14.15
N TYR A 131 -0.18 2.50 -13.55
CA TYR A 131 1.11 3.14 -13.30
C TYR A 131 1.35 3.24 -11.81
N ILE A 132 2.50 2.81 -11.32
CA ILE A 132 2.87 2.88 -9.90
C ILE A 132 4.24 3.52 -9.80
N ALA A 133 4.40 4.60 -9.04
CA ALA A 133 5.71 5.16 -8.72
C ALA A 133 6.21 4.65 -7.37
N GLY A 134 7.53 4.55 -7.22
CA GLY A 134 8.12 4.11 -5.98
C GLY A 134 9.64 4.19 -5.95
N ALA A 135 10.21 3.39 -5.06
CA ALA A 135 11.65 3.18 -4.92
C ALA A 135 12.01 1.69 -4.93
N ILE A 136 13.21 1.39 -5.40
CA ILE A 136 13.88 0.09 -5.21
C ILE A 136 15.18 0.30 -4.45
N TYR A 137 15.40 -0.50 -3.41
CA TYR A 137 16.60 -0.51 -2.58
C TYR A 137 17.39 -1.76 -2.88
N VAL A 138 18.66 -1.61 -3.25
CA VAL A 138 19.57 -2.74 -3.50
C VAL A 138 20.56 -2.85 -2.34
N ASN A 139 20.68 -4.03 -1.75
CA ASN A 139 21.57 -4.30 -0.61
C ASN A 139 21.38 -3.32 0.57
N ASN A 140 20.16 -2.81 0.74
CA ASN A 140 19.80 -1.81 1.76
C ASN A 140 20.65 -0.52 1.74
N ALA A 141 21.27 -0.18 0.61
CA ALA A 141 22.16 0.99 0.51
C ALA A 141 21.59 2.05 -0.43
N ASP A 142 21.50 1.76 -1.72
CA ASP A 142 21.11 2.74 -2.73
C ASP A 142 19.64 2.57 -3.11
N ASN A 143 18.85 3.64 -2.96
CA ASN A 143 17.48 3.71 -3.45
C ASN A 143 17.44 4.32 -4.85
N LYS A 144 16.81 3.63 -5.80
CA LYS A 144 16.58 4.17 -7.15
C LYS A 144 15.10 4.47 -7.33
N PRO A 145 14.76 5.62 -7.93
CA PRO A 145 13.39 5.85 -8.33
C PRO A 145 13.04 4.86 -9.44
N ILE A 146 11.85 4.28 -9.30
CA ILE A 146 11.31 3.28 -10.22
C ILE A 146 9.83 3.58 -10.44
N TYR A 147 9.32 3.19 -11.61
CA TYR A 147 7.88 3.04 -11.78
C TYR A 147 7.56 1.70 -12.42
N TRP A 148 6.36 1.19 -12.15
CA TRP A 148 5.81 0.02 -12.82
C TRP A 148 4.69 0.45 -13.74
N LYS A 149 4.69 -0.07 -14.97
CA LYS A 149 3.56 0.01 -15.90
C LYS A 149 3.06 -1.40 -16.16
N ASN A 150 1.84 -1.72 -15.73
CA ASN A 150 1.24 -3.05 -15.88
C ASN A 150 2.19 -4.19 -15.44
N GLY A 151 2.80 -4.05 -14.26
CA GLY A 151 3.76 -5.01 -13.71
C GLY A 151 5.17 -4.96 -14.30
N LYS A 152 5.39 -4.25 -15.42
CA LYS A 152 6.73 -4.06 -15.97
C LYS A 152 7.42 -2.89 -15.29
N ARG A 153 8.56 -3.16 -14.64
CA ARG A 153 9.36 -2.15 -13.94
C ARG A 153 10.24 -1.34 -14.90
N HIS A 154 10.38 -0.05 -14.60
CA HIS A 154 11.17 0.94 -15.32
C HIS A 154 12.03 1.71 -14.32
N ILE A 155 13.33 1.44 -14.33
CA ILE A 155 14.30 2.04 -13.41
C ILE A 155 14.89 3.29 -14.05
N PHE A 156 14.89 4.40 -13.31
CA PHE A 156 15.59 5.60 -13.73
C PHE A 156 17.08 5.47 -13.39
N ASN A 157 17.89 5.14 -14.40
CA ASN A 157 19.35 5.11 -14.28
C ASN A 157 19.95 6.41 -14.80
N ASN A 158 19.88 7.50 -14.03
CA ASN A 158 20.72 8.66 -14.30
C ASN A 158 22.00 8.53 -13.45
N VAL A 159 23.16 8.45 -14.11
CA VAL A 159 24.47 8.18 -13.50
C VAL A 159 24.89 9.22 -12.45
N GLU A 160 24.25 10.39 -12.43
CA GLU A 160 24.52 11.46 -11.46
C GLU A 160 23.59 11.44 -10.24
N LEU A 161 22.50 10.65 -10.27
CA LEU A 161 21.49 10.59 -9.21
C LEU A 161 21.28 9.13 -8.79
N ASN A 162 22.27 8.55 -8.11
CA ASN A 162 22.19 7.18 -7.60
C ASN A 162 21.24 7.02 -6.39
N GLN A 163 20.57 8.10 -5.96
CA GLN A 163 19.66 8.11 -4.82
C GLN A 163 18.39 8.91 -5.14
N GLY A 164 17.23 8.26 -5.08
CA GLY A 164 15.95 8.91 -5.33
C GLY A 164 14.74 8.02 -5.09
N THR A 165 13.60 8.66 -4.85
CA THR A 165 12.31 7.99 -4.60
C THR A 165 11.24 8.69 -5.44
N GLY A 166 10.46 7.90 -6.19
CA GLY A 166 9.25 8.40 -6.84
C GLY A 166 8.12 8.46 -5.82
N PHE A 167 7.64 9.65 -5.49
CA PHE A 167 6.54 9.87 -4.54
C PHE A 167 5.19 10.14 -5.18
N GLY A 168 5.17 10.42 -6.49
CA GLY A 168 3.96 10.72 -7.22
C GLY A 168 4.08 10.31 -8.67
N ILE A 169 2.95 10.00 -9.30
CA ILE A 169 2.85 9.70 -10.73
C ILE A 169 1.59 10.32 -11.32
N ALA A 170 1.75 10.93 -12.48
CA ALA A 170 0.63 11.45 -13.28
C ALA A 170 0.93 11.19 -14.75
N VAL A 171 -0.12 10.92 -15.52
CA VAL A 171 -0.01 10.65 -16.96
C VAL A 171 -0.85 11.67 -17.71
N LEU A 172 -0.24 12.33 -18.70
CA LEU A 172 -0.93 13.30 -19.55
C LEU A 172 -1.61 12.60 -20.75
N PRO A 173 -2.73 13.16 -21.27
CA PRO A 173 -3.52 12.58 -22.36
C PRO A 173 -2.82 12.28 -23.68
#